data_AF-A0A832S5P1-F1
#
_entry.id   AF-A0A832S5P1-F1
#
_cell.length_a   1.000
_cell.length_b   1.000
_cell.length_c   1.000
_cell.angle_alpha   90.00
_cell.angle_beta   90.00
_cell.angle_gamma   90.00
#
_symmetry.space_group_name_H-M   'P 1'
#
loop_
_entity.id
_entity.type
_entity.pdbx_description
1 polymer ?
#
loop_
_entity_poly.entity_id
_entity_poly.type
_entity_poly.pdbx_seq_one_letter_code
_entity_poly.pdbx_strand_id
1 'polypeptide(L)'
;MLIAAIVAMVAFVSSASAAAPAPNYGTGIMVDGNTNDWNLGADFFANMYEAGDPTKNVTSKLYLRYNCNEKVMYALVLEQDPYEAQLSPDDAWIAINTVSNKVVSGSTGDDGVPPDFAWVYDGSDLIGYEASFAIDEGTYKILAHINVAYGGETDRTSATVRDNGQPALDLTISCPITPPPTEEEWMGCTPGYWKNHPDAWVGYSTTDTLGAVFGLGNQFTTVLPTHTLLDALNYRGGSGVEGAAQILMRAATAALLNEDKFGDDYPPYATEQELIDAVMDALNSGDRDTMIELAEQLDYRNNGNCEDD
;
A
#
# COMPACT_ATOMS: atom_id res chain seq x y z
N MET A 1 -26.75 -39.12 -41.21
CA MET A 1 -26.84 -38.23 -40.03
C MET A 1 -25.47 -38.16 -39.40
N LEU A 2 -24.73 -37.09 -39.65
CA LEU A 2 -23.47 -36.79 -38.95
C LEU A 2 -23.79 -35.59 -38.05
N ILE A 3 -23.79 -35.79 -36.74
CA ILE A 3 -24.03 -34.72 -35.75
C ILE A 3 -22.69 -34.04 -35.51
N ALA A 4 -22.55 -32.79 -35.95
CA ALA A 4 -21.42 -31.94 -35.60
C ALA A 4 -21.66 -31.37 -34.19
N ALA A 5 -20.82 -31.77 -33.23
CA ALA A 5 -20.81 -31.20 -31.89
C ALA A 5 -20.04 -29.87 -31.92
N ILE A 6 -20.74 -28.77 -31.66
CA ILE A 6 -20.13 -27.46 -31.42
C ILE A 6 -19.61 -27.46 -29.99
N VAL A 7 -18.28 -27.48 -29.83
CA VAL A 7 -17.62 -27.24 -28.55
C VAL A 7 -17.57 -25.73 -28.36
N ALA A 8 -18.45 -25.20 -27.52
CA ALA A 8 -18.37 -23.82 -27.07
C ALA A 8 -17.18 -23.68 -26.10
N MET A 9 -16.10 -23.04 -26.56
CA MET A 9 -15.03 -22.56 -25.69
C MET A 9 -15.61 -21.45 -24.81
N VAL A 10 -15.92 -21.78 -23.56
CA VAL A 10 -16.16 -20.78 -22.51
C VAL A 10 -14.79 -20.23 -22.14
N ALA A 11 -14.45 -19.06 -22.68
CA ALA A 11 -13.31 -18.29 -22.22
C ALA A 11 -13.62 -17.84 -20.79
N PHE A 12 -13.01 -18.50 -19.79
CA PHE A 12 -12.88 -17.93 -18.47
C PHE A 12 -11.99 -16.70 -18.61
N VAL A 13 -12.61 -15.53 -18.69
CA VAL A 13 -11.91 -14.28 -18.40
C VAL A 13 -11.56 -14.37 -16.93
N SER A 14 -10.31 -14.73 -16.63
CA SER A 14 -9.76 -14.54 -15.29
C SER A 14 -9.87 -13.05 -15.01
N SER A 15 -10.83 -12.67 -14.18
CA SER A 15 -10.88 -11.36 -13.56
C SER A 15 -9.61 -11.24 -12.72
N ALA A 16 -8.55 -10.66 -13.30
CA ALA A 16 -7.45 -10.15 -12.51
C ALA A 16 -8.09 -9.13 -11.55
N SER A 17 -8.13 -9.46 -10.27
CA SER A 17 -8.50 -8.50 -9.24
C SER A 17 -7.49 -7.38 -9.36
N ALA A 18 -7.91 -6.17 -9.71
CA ALA A 18 -7.06 -5.01 -9.56
C ALA A 18 -6.66 -4.95 -8.08
N ALA A 19 -5.37 -4.78 -7.80
CA ALA A 19 -4.91 -4.53 -6.45
C ALA A 19 -5.66 -3.32 -5.89
N ALA A 20 -5.99 -3.39 -4.61
CA ALA A 20 -6.54 -2.26 -3.89
C ALA A 20 -5.61 -1.04 -4.04
N PRO A 21 -6.13 0.17 -4.32
CA PRO A 21 -5.29 1.34 -4.43
C PRO A 21 -4.61 1.64 -3.08
N ALA A 22 -3.32 1.99 -3.13
CA ALA A 22 -2.54 2.46 -1.99
C ALA A 22 -2.53 4.00 -1.93
N PRO A 23 -2.45 4.61 -0.74
CA PRO A 23 -2.26 6.05 -0.62
C PRO A 23 -0.84 6.45 -1.05
N ASN A 24 -0.59 7.74 -1.22
CA ASN A 24 0.79 8.23 -1.24
C ASN A 24 1.38 8.16 0.19
N TYR A 25 2.70 8.04 0.30
CA TYR A 25 3.39 7.96 1.60
C TYR A 25 4.25 9.20 1.81
N GLY A 26 4.22 9.77 3.01
CA GLY A 26 5.03 10.94 3.34
C GLY A 26 4.58 11.66 4.60
N THR A 27 5.29 12.73 4.93
CA THR A 27 5.04 13.58 6.10
C THR A 27 4.61 14.98 5.65
N GLY A 28 4.40 15.87 6.63
CA GLY A 28 4.30 17.31 6.39
C GLY A 28 2.94 17.81 5.92
N ILE A 29 1.86 17.03 6.13
CA ILE A 29 0.50 17.56 6.03
C ILE A 29 0.10 18.15 7.38
N MET A 30 -0.42 19.37 7.37
CA MET A 30 -1.17 19.96 8.48
C MET A 30 -2.65 20.01 8.12
N VAL A 31 -3.54 19.75 9.08
CA VAL A 31 -4.98 19.94 8.88
C VAL A 31 -5.30 21.37 9.27
N ASP A 32 -5.17 22.32 8.35
CA ASP A 32 -5.35 23.75 8.65
C ASP A 32 -6.33 24.45 7.68
N GLY A 33 -6.95 23.68 6.78
CA GLY A 33 -7.87 24.19 5.76
C GLY A 33 -7.15 24.73 4.53
N ASN A 34 -5.89 24.35 4.30
CA ASN A 34 -5.05 24.84 3.22
C ASN A 34 -4.39 23.73 2.40
N THR A 35 -4.69 23.72 1.11
CA THR A 35 -4.18 22.70 0.18
C THR A 35 -2.68 22.78 -0.14
N ASN A 36 -1.93 23.75 0.38
CA ASN A 36 -0.53 24.00 -0.01
C ASN A 36 0.43 22.83 0.28
N ASP A 37 0.14 22.01 1.28
CA ASP A 37 0.99 20.86 1.66
C ASP A 37 0.76 19.64 0.75
N TRP A 38 -0.31 19.68 -0.06
CA TRP A 38 -0.74 18.59 -0.92
C TRP A 38 -0.09 18.66 -2.30
N ASN A 39 0.30 17.49 -2.79
CA ASN A 39 0.62 17.27 -4.18
C ASN A 39 -0.57 16.57 -4.84
N LEU A 40 -1.47 17.35 -5.44
CA LEU A 40 -2.70 16.84 -6.04
C LEU A 40 -2.48 15.80 -7.16
N GLY A 41 -1.28 15.67 -7.71
CA GLY A 41 -0.93 14.60 -8.64
C GLY A 41 -0.57 13.30 -7.92
N ALA A 42 0.30 13.39 -6.91
CA ALA A 42 0.81 12.24 -6.18
C ALA A 42 -0.19 11.70 -5.15
N ASP A 43 -0.90 12.59 -4.47
CA ASP A 43 -1.84 12.23 -3.40
C ASP A 43 -3.23 11.85 -3.94
N PHE A 44 -3.51 12.00 -5.24
CA PHE A 44 -4.81 11.64 -5.80
C PHE A 44 -5.08 10.15 -5.61
N PHE A 45 -6.17 9.84 -4.92
CA PHE A 45 -6.54 8.47 -4.59
C PHE A 45 -7.76 8.00 -5.38
N ALA A 46 -8.86 8.78 -5.38
CA ALA A 46 -10.09 8.37 -6.04
C ALA A 46 -10.99 9.54 -6.45
N ASN A 47 -11.76 9.32 -7.51
CA ASN A 47 -12.92 10.14 -7.82
C ASN A 47 -14.04 9.89 -6.80
N MET A 48 -14.79 10.93 -6.49
CA MET A 48 -16.04 10.85 -5.74
C MET A 48 -17.20 11.19 -6.68
N TYR A 49 -18.25 10.40 -6.56
CA TYR A 49 -19.38 10.44 -7.48
C TYR A 49 -20.64 10.87 -6.73
N GLU A 50 -21.58 11.42 -7.47
CA GLU A 50 -22.91 11.65 -6.95
C GLU A 50 -23.50 10.33 -6.39
N ALA A 51 -23.98 10.38 -5.15
CA ALA A 51 -24.50 9.23 -4.41
C ALA A 51 -23.52 8.03 -4.30
N GLY A 52 -22.21 8.26 -4.46
CA GLY A 52 -21.19 7.20 -4.44
C GLY A 52 -21.35 6.17 -5.55
N ASP A 53 -22.04 6.52 -6.63
CA ASP A 53 -22.33 5.65 -7.76
C ASP A 53 -21.35 5.94 -8.91
N PRO A 54 -20.42 5.03 -9.25
CA PRO A 54 -19.40 5.27 -10.26
C PRO A 54 -19.94 5.42 -11.68
N THR A 55 -21.25 5.20 -11.90
CA THR A 55 -21.93 5.46 -13.17
C THR A 55 -22.42 6.92 -13.32
N LYS A 56 -22.35 7.71 -12.25
CA LYS A 56 -22.76 9.11 -12.22
C LYS A 56 -21.56 10.06 -12.38
N ASN A 57 -21.85 11.36 -12.39
CA ASN A 57 -20.83 12.39 -12.53
C ASN A 57 -19.85 12.37 -11.34
N VAL A 58 -18.59 12.65 -11.65
CA VAL A 58 -17.57 12.97 -10.65
C VAL A 58 -17.85 14.37 -10.12
N THR A 59 -18.09 14.47 -8.81
CA THR A 59 -18.48 15.70 -8.12
C THR A 59 -17.39 16.22 -7.19
N SER A 60 -16.50 15.34 -6.74
CA SER A 60 -15.36 15.67 -5.88
C SER A 60 -14.23 14.67 -6.13
N LYS A 61 -13.06 14.89 -5.53
CA LYS A 61 -11.93 13.97 -5.52
C LYS A 61 -11.40 13.79 -4.11
N LEU A 62 -10.96 12.58 -3.81
CA LEU A 62 -10.28 12.20 -2.58
C LEU A 62 -8.78 12.10 -2.85
N TYR A 63 -8.01 12.75 -2.00
CA TYR A 63 -6.56 12.68 -1.95
C TYR A 63 -6.13 12.12 -0.60
N LEU A 64 -5.18 11.20 -0.57
CA LEU A 64 -4.70 10.53 0.63
C LEU A 64 -3.18 10.58 0.71
N ARG A 65 -2.67 10.90 1.90
CA ARG A 65 -1.26 10.72 2.26
C ARG A 65 -1.16 10.04 3.63
N TYR A 66 -0.37 8.98 3.72
CA TYR A 66 -0.14 8.26 4.96
C TYR A 66 1.25 8.55 5.52
N ASN A 67 1.30 8.93 6.81
CA ASN A 67 2.54 9.09 7.55
C ASN A 67 2.84 7.79 8.32
N CYS A 68 3.82 7.05 7.81
CA CYS A 68 4.25 5.76 8.37
C CYS A 68 4.76 5.86 9.81
N ASN A 69 5.47 6.94 10.16
CA ASN A 69 6.06 7.09 11.49
C ASN A 69 5.01 7.40 12.56
N GLU A 70 4.02 8.22 12.18
CA GLU A 70 2.96 8.68 13.09
C GLU A 70 1.74 7.74 13.10
N LYS A 71 1.63 6.86 12.10
CA LYS A 71 0.46 6.02 11.84
C LYS A 71 -0.83 6.83 11.66
N VAL A 72 -0.70 7.91 10.89
CA VAL A 72 -1.78 8.86 10.62
C VAL A 72 -2.07 8.90 9.13
N MET A 73 -3.35 8.72 8.79
CA MET A 73 -3.87 9.02 7.47
C MET A 73 -4.32 10.48 7.42
N TYR A 74 -3.84 11.20 6.42
CA TYR A 74 -4.35 12.50 6.05
C TYR A 74 -5.21 12.36 4.80
N ALA A 75 -6.33 13.08 4.78
CA ALA A 75 -7.25 13.10 3.67
C ALA A 75 -7.62 14.54 3.29
N LEU A 76 -7.68 14.79 1.99
CA LEU A 76 -8.23 16.02 1.42
C LEU A 76 -9.36 15.62 0.48
N VAL A 77 -10.51 16.27 0.62
CA VAL A 77 -11.63 16.18 -0.31
C VAL A 77 -11.80 17.53 -0.95
N LEU A 78 -11.78 17.58 -2.29
CA LEU A 78 -12.05 18.80 -3.06
C LEU A 78 -13.18 18.58 -4.05
N GLU A 79 -14.07 19.56 -4.18
CA GLU A 79 -15.06 19.62 -5.25
C GLU A 79 -14.45 19.59 -6.65
N GLN A 80 -15.27 19.39 -7.67
CA GLN A 80 -14.90 19.57 -9.07
C GLN A 80 -15.88 20.50 -9.74
N ASP A 81 -15.40 21.51 -10.47
CA ASP A 81 -16.24 22.36 -11.32
C ASP A 81 -17.12 21.49 -12.23
N PRO A 82 -18.44 21.78 -12.35
CA PRO A 82 -19.16 22.95 -11.83
C PRO A 82 -19.88 22.75 -10.48
N TYR A 83 -19.45 21.77 -9.68
CA TYR A 83 -20.05 21.49 -8.38
C TYR A 83 -19.40 22.33 -7.27
N GLU A 84 -20.22 22.80 -6.33
CA GLU A 84 -19.81 23.65 -5.21
C GLU A 84 -19.98 22.90 -3.88
N ALA A 85 -19.00 22.88 -2.99
CA ALA A 85 -18.99 22.16 -1.74
C ALA A 85 -19.95 22.84 -0.76
N GLN A 86 -20.59 22.03 0.07
CA GLN A 86 -21.56 22.52 1.04
C GLN A 86 -21.05 22.39 2.47
N LEU A 87 -21.22 23.48 3.20
CA LEU A 87 -20.90 23.55 4.62
C LEU A 87 -21.97 22.80 5.43
N SER A 88 -21.82 21.47 5.52
CA SER A 88 -22.65 20.60 6.36
C SER A 88 -21.76 19.73 7.24
N PRO A 89 -21.54 20.10 8.52
CA PRO A 89 -20.73 19.32 9.45
C PRO A 89 -21.17 17.86 9.62
N ASP A 90 -22.48 17.60 9.52
CA ASP A 90 -23.06 16.25 9.65
C ASP A 90 -22.85 15.39 8.39
N ASP A 91 -22.61 16.04 7.24
CA ASP A 91 -22.45 15.41 5.93
C ASP A 91 -21.03 15.51 5.35
N ALA A 92 -20.04 15.99 6.11
CA ALA A 92 -18.63 15.88 5.77
C ALA A 92 -17.95 14.90 6.73
N TRP A 93 -17.52 13.75 6.23
CA TRP A 93 -16.94 12.70 7.07
C TRP A 93 -16.19 11.65 6.25
N ILE A 94 -15.34 10.88 6.95
CA ILE A 94 -14.69 9.69 6.42
C ILE A 94 -15.06 8.51 7.32
N ALA A 95 -15.43 7.38 6.71
CA ALA A 95 -15.71 6.14 7.41
C ALA A 95 -14.82 4.99 6.92
N ILE A 96 -14.49 4.08 7.83
CA ILE A 96 -13.65 2.90 7.57
C ILE A 96 -14.44 1.62 7.84
N ASN A 97 -14.47 0.72 6.86
CA ASN A 97 -15.16 -0.58 6.79
C ASN A 97 -16.69 -0.54 6.85
N THR A 98 -17.26 0.37 7.63
CA THR A 98 -18.71 0.55 7.77
C THR A 98 -19.02 2.02 8.02
N VAL A 99 -20.14 2.50 7.50
CA VAL A 99 -20.60 3.89 7.73
C VAL A 99 -20.85 4.23 9.19
N SER A 100 -21.05 3.22 10.04
CA SER A 100 -21.19 3.41 11.49
C SER A 100 -19.85 3.76 12.16
N ASN A 101 -18.73 3.55 11.47
CA ASN A 101 -17.38 3.85 11.95
C ASN A 101 -16.84 5.08 11.21
N LYS A 102 -17.45 6.25 11.47
CA LYS A 102 -16.93 7.54 11.03
C LYS A 102 -15.70 7.89 11.86
N VAL A 103 -14.52 7.82 11.27
CA VAL A 103 -13.24 8.07 11.96
C VAL A 103 -12.97 9.57 12.14
N VAL A 104 -13.60 10.41 11.31
CA VAL A 104 -13.53 11.87 11.39
C VAL A 104 -14.77 12.49 10.75
N SER A 105 -15.17 13.68 11.20
CA SER A 105 -16.32 14.42 10.65
C SER A 105 -16.13 15.93 10.72
N GLY A 106 -16.99 16.69 10.04
CA GLY A 106 -17.00 18.16 10.09
C GLY A 106 -17.33 18.75 11.46
N SER A 107 -17.65 17.91 12.45
CA SER A 107 -17.85 18.29 13.85
C SER A 107 -16.66 17.97 14.77
N THR A 108 -15.62 17.30 14.25
CA THR A 108 -14.46 16.85 15.05
C THR A 108 -13.67 18.04 15.61
N GLY A 109 -13.48 19.10 14.81
CA GLY A 109 -12.60 20.21 15.15
C GLY A 109 -11.13 19.90 14.82
N ASP A 110 -10.26 20.85 15.11
CA ASP A 110 -8.81 20.77 14.89
C ASP A 110 -8.12 21.26 16.18
N ASP A 111 -7.51 20.33 16.91
CA ASP A 111 -6.69 20.60 18.10
C ASP A 111 -5.21 20.23 17.92
N GLY A 112 -4.84 19.81 16.71
CA GLY A 112 -3.51 19.36 16.32
C GLY A 112 -3.20 17.92 16.72
N VAL A 113 -4.20 17.15 17.19
CA VAL A 113 -4.07 15.73 17.51
C VAL A 113 -5.14 14.93 16.78
N PRO A 114 -4.76 13.99 15.89
CA PRO A 114 -5.73 13.20 15.15
C PRO A 114 -6.75 12.47 16.06
N PRO A 115 -8.04 12.45 15.69
CA PRO A 115 -8.56 12.98 14.44
C PRO A 115 -8.77 14.50 14.47
N ASP A 116 -8.35 15.19 13.40
CA ASP A 116 -8.61 16.62 13.16
C ASP A 116 -9.41 16.80 11.87
N PHE A 117 -10.14 17.91 11.78
CA PHE A 117 -10.91 18.31 10.60
C PHE A 117 -10.87 19.83 10.41
N ALA A 118 -10.59 20.26 9.18
CA ALA A 118 -10.67 21.67 8.77
C ALA A 118 -11.39 21.82 7.43
N TRP A 119 -12.26 22.82 7.32
CA TRP A 119 -12.87 23.20 6.04
C TRP A 119 -11.85 23.95 5.16
N VAL A 120 -11.84 23.67 3.87
CA VAL A 120 -10.89 24.25 2.91
C VAL A 120 -11.59 25.29 2.04
N TYR A 121 -10.98 26.46 1.91
CA TYR A 121 -11.50 27.58 1.14
C TYR A 121 -10.51 28.07 0.08
N ASP A 122 -11.00 28.41 -1.11
CA ASP A 122 -10.30 29.28 -2.06
C ASP A 122 -10.91 30.69 -2.00
N GLY A 123 -10.21 31.60 -1.32
CA GLY A 123 -10.76 32.91 -0.99
C GLY A 123 -11.95 32.79 -0.03
N SER A 124 -13.17 33.08 -0.53
CA SER A 124 -14.42 32.93 0.23
C SER A 124 -15.18 31.65 -0.09
N ASP A 125 -14.76 30.94 -1.12
CA ASP A 125 -15.52 29.84 -1.68
C ASP A 125 -15.10 28.56 -0.96
N LEU A 126 -16.06 27.87 -0.35
CA LEU A 126 -15.81 26.57 0.26
C LEU A 126 -15.57 25.57 -0.86
N ILE A 127 -14.41 24.92 -0.88
CA ILE A 127 -14.04 23.97 -1.94
C ILE A 127 -13.90 22.53 -1.43
N GLY A 128 -13.98 22.31 -0.12
CA GLY A 128 -13.83 20.97 0.44
C GLY A 128 -13.41 20.94 1.91
N TYR A 129 -12.70 19.88 2.32
CA TYR A 129 -12.15 19.72 3.66
C TYR A 129 -10.84 18.93 3.69
N GLU A 130 -10.06 19.16 4.74
CA GLU A 130 -8.95 18.34 5.17
C GLU A 130 -9.30 17.61 6.45
N ALA A 131 -8.72 16.43 6.63
CA ALA A 131 -8.89 15.65 7.84
C ALA A 131 -7.67 14.77 8.13
N SER A 132 -7.50 14.41 9.40
CA SER A 132 -6.54 13.40 9.85
C SER A 132 -7.25 12.35 10.70
N PHE A 133 -6.73 11.13 10.73
CA PHE A 133 -7.14 10.10 11.69
C PHE A 133 -6.06 9.02 11.85
N ALA A 134 -5.97 8.46 13.05
CA ALA A 134 -5.07 7.33 13.32
C ALA A 134 -5.59 6.05 12.66
N ILE A 135 -4.71 5.33 11.99
CA ILE A 135 -5.00 4.02 11.40
C ILE A 135 -3.69 3.23 11.23
N ASP A 136 -3.71 1.95 11.61
CA ASP A 136 -2.57 1.05 11.40
C ASP A 136 -2.48 0.60 9.93
N GLU A 137 -1.32 0.05 9.56
CA GLU A 137 -1.15 -0.67 8.30
C GLU A 137 -2.14 -1.85 8.19
N GLY A 138 -2.59 -2.13 6.97
CA GLY A 138 -3.61 -3.14 6.72
C GLY A 138 -4.46 -2.85 5.50
N THR A 139 -5.47 -3.69 5.28
CA THR A 139 -6.45 -3.54 4.19
C THR A 139 -7.83 -3.22 4.74
N TYR A 140 -8.44 -2.18 4.19
CA TYR A 140 -9.69 -1.58 4.64
C TYR A 140 -10.61 -1.26 3.47
N LYS A 141 -11.87 -0.94 3.78
CA LYS A 141 -12.75 -0.20 2.87
C LYS A 141 -12.91 1.23 3.35
N ILE A 142 -12.67 2.23 2.50
CA ILE A 142 -12.82 3.65 2.85
C ILE A 142 -14.06 4.26 2.18
N LEU A 143 -14.71 5.19 2.88
CA LEU A 143 -15.76 6.03 2.32
C LEU A 143 -15.59 7.47 2.79
N ALA A 144 -15.06 8.33 1.92
CA ALA A 144 -15.15 9.78 2.07
C ALA A 144 -16.49 10.30 1.55
N HIS A 145 -17.05 11.29 2.24
CA HIS A 145 -18.34 11.91 1.92
C HIS A 145 -18.29 13.43 2.13
N ILE A 146 -18.98 14.16 1.24
CA ILE A 146 -19.31 15.59 1.37
C ILE A 146 -20.64 15.84 0.64
N ASN A 147 -21.39 16.90 0.98
CA ASN A 147 -22.47 17.38 0.11
C ASN A 147 -21.95 18.45 -0.87
N VAL A 148 -22.51 18.47 -2.07
CA VAL A 148 -22.26 19.49 -3.10
C VAL A 148 -23.56 20.10 -3.60
N ALA A 149 -23.46 21.29 -4.17
CA ALA A 149 -24.51 22.00 -4.88
C ALA A 149 -24.22 22.01 -6.39
N TYR A 150 -25.27 22.08 -7.20
CA TYR A 150 -25.14 22.32 -8.64
C TYR A 150 -26.41 22.99 -9.18
N GLY A 151 -26.26 24.07 -9.95
CA GLY A 151 -27.39 24.72 -10.62
C GLY A 151 -28.48 25.24 -9.67
N GLY A 152 -28.12 25.56 -8.42
CA GLY A 152 -29.05 26.01 -7.37
C GLY A 152 -29.73 24.89 -6.58
N GLU A 153 -29.45 23.62 -6.90
CA GLU A 153 -29.86 22.47 -6.08
C GLU A 153 -28.82 22.18 -4.99
N THR A 154 -29.27 21.94 -3.76
CA THR A 154 -28.45 21.63 -2.58
C THR A 154 -28.55 20.16 -2.18
N ASP A 155 -27.72 19.75 -1.23
CA ASP A 155 -27.77 18.44 -0.55
C ASP A 155 -27.52 17.24 -1.47
N ARG A 156 -26.78 17.45 -2.56
CA ARG A 156 -26.36 16.35 -3.43
C ARG A 156 -25.18 15.65 -2.77
N THR A 157 -25.37 14.39 -2.38
CA THR A 157 -24.30 13.60 -1.75
C THR A 157 -23.19 13.32 -2.77
N SER A 158 -21.95 13.60 -2.41
CA SER A 158 -20.72 13.24 -3.13
C SER A 158 -19.95 12.25 -2.27
N ALA A 159 -19.64 11.07 -2.81
CA ALA A 159 -18.93 10.05 -2.06
C ALA A 159 -18.01 9.21 -2.94
N THR A 160 -16.97 8.65 -2.34
CA THR A 160 -16.26 7.52 -2.95
C THR A 160 -17.20 6.32 -3.16
N VAL A 161 -16.79 5.34 -3.96
CA VAL A 161 -17.67 4.22 -4.35
C VAL A 161 -18.21 3.49 -3.11
N ARG A 162 -19.51 3.23 -3.12
CA ARG A 162 -20.23 2.49 -2.07
C ARG A 162 -21.09 1.39 -2.66
N ASP A 163 -21.28 0.32 -1.90
CA ASP A 163 -22.21 -0.76 -2.23
C ASP A 163 -23.21 -0.93 -1.08
N ASN A 164 -24.51 -0.95 -1.41
CA ASN A 164 -25.60 -0.98 -0.42
C ASN A 164 -25.45 0.06 0.71
N GLY A 165 -24.93 1.24 0.37
CA GLY A 165 -24.70 2.33 1.31
C GLY A 165 -23.44 2.17 2.18
N GLN A 166 -22.64 1.13 1.99
CA GLN A 166 -21.41 0.85 2.76
C GLN A 166 -20.14 1.16 1.96
N PRO A 167 -19.01 1.45 2.63
CA PRO A 167 -17.72 1.61 1.97
C PRO A 167 -17.41 0.43 1.03
N ALA A 168 -17.08 0.73 -0.23
CA ALA A 168 -16.72 -0.30 -1.22
C ALA A 168 -15.35 -0.07 -1.87
N LEU A 169 -14.76 1.12 -1.72
CA LEU A 169 -13.42 1.44 -2.19
C LEU A 169 -12.38 0.78 -1.28
N ASP A 170 -11.52 -0.06 -1.84
CA ASP A 170 -10.41 -0.63 -1.09
C ASP A 170 -9.35 0.43 -0.76
N LEU A 171 -8.73 0.29 0.41
CA LEU A 171 -7.59 1.06 0.88
C LEU A 171 -6.59 0.08 1.49
N THR A 172 -5.42 -0.07 0.86
CA THR A 172 -4.32 -0.86 1.42
C THR A 172 -3.22 0.08 1.85
N ILE A 173 -2.85 -0.02 3.13
CA ILE A 173 -1.79 0.76 3.76
C ILE A 173 -0.67 -0.22 4.08
N SER A 174 0.47 -0.03 3.44
CA SER A 174 1.69 -0.78 3.74
C SER A 174 2.87 0.15 3.53
N CYS A 175 3.60 0.41 4.60
CA CYS A 175 4.64 1.41 4.58
C CYS A 175 5.82 0.96 3.74
N PRO A 176 6.25 1.76 2.74
CA PRO A 176 7.48 1.46 2.03
C PRO A 176 8.63 1.61 3.04
N ILE A 177 9.51 0.61 3.16
CA ILE A 177 10.62 0.70 4.10
C ILE A 177 11.63 1.74 3.57
N THR A 178 11.51 2.99 4.05
CA THR A 178 12.34 4.10 3.57
C THR A 178 13.81 3.77 3.76
N PRO A 179 14.65 3.80 2.70
CA PRO A 179 16.09 3.71 2.89
C PRO A 179 16.57 4.72 3.91
N PRO A 180 17.36 4.30 4.93
CA PRO A 180 17.93 5.27 5.85
C PRO A 180 18.64 6.34 5.04
N PRO A 181 18.50 7.63 5.42
CA PRO A 181 19.19 8.71 4.72
C PRO A 181 20.68 8.38 4.66
N THR A 182 21.29 8.67 3.52
CA THR A 182 22.63 8.23 3.08
C THR A 182 23.82 8.75 3.92
N GLU A 183 23.69 8.81 5.25
CA GLU A 183 24.76 9.08 6.22
C GLU A 183 24.81 8.06 7.37
N GLU A 184 23.88 7.11 7.49
CA GLU A 184 24.10 5.93 8.33
C GLU A 184 24.76 4.82 7.47
N GLU A 185 26.00 4.48 7.80
CA GLU A 185 26.62 3.27 7.27
C GLU A 185 25.88 2.07 7.86
N TRP A 186 24.97 1.45 7.09
CA TRP A 186 24.43 0.15 7.48
C TRP A 186 25.30 -0.96 6.92
N MET A 187 25.38 -2.07 7.65
CA MET A 187 26.07 -3.26 7.16
C MET A 187 25.15 -4.02 6.22
N GLY A 188 25.68 -4.63 5.16
CA GLY A 188 24.87 -5.38 4.23
C GLY A 188 25.65 -5.88 3.02
N CYS A 189 25.55 -7.18 2.77
CA CYS A 189 26.20 -7.84 1.66
C CYS A 189 25.19 -8.24 0.58
N THR A 190 25.59 -8.07 -0.68
CA THR A 190 24.73 -8.29 -1.84
C THR A 190 24.39 -9.78 -2.03
N PRO A 191 23.31 -10.13 -2.75
CA PRO A 191 23.06 -11.52 -3.15
C PRO A 191 24.24 -12.17 -3.89
N GLY A 192 25.00 -11.36 -4.64
CA GLY A 192 26.20 -11.80 -5.33
C GLY A 192 27.36 -12.16 -4.40
N TYR A 193 27.54 -11.41 -3.31
CA TYR A 193 28.54 -11.73 -2.27
C TYR A 193 28.19 -13.07 -1.62
N TRP A 194 26.98 -13.20 -1.06
CA TRP A 194 26.58 -14.39 -0.30
C TRP A 194 26.65 -15.67 -1.12
N LYS A 195 26.28 -15.60 -2.39
CA LYS A 195 26.40 -16.72 -3.33
C LYS A 195 27.84 -17.22 -3.49
N ASN A 196 28.81 -16.32 -3.46
CA ASN A 196 30.21 -16.63 -3.73
C ASN A 196 31.05 -16.84 -2.45
N HIS A 197 30.47 -16.58 -1.26
CA HIS A 197 31.10 -16.73 0.05
C HIS A 197 30.24 -17.62 0.98
N PRO A 198 29.99 -18.89 0.61
CA PRO A 198 29.21 -19.80 1.46
C PRO A 198 29.89 -20.09 2.81
N ASP A 199 31.19 -19.84 2.92
CA ASP A 199 31.98 -19.92 4.13
C ASP A 199 31.73 -18.77 5.12
N ALA A 200 31.16 -17.66 4.65
CA ALA A 200 30.77 -16.52 5.48
C ALA A 200 29.37 -16.68 6.09
N TRP A 201 28.61 -17.71 5.69
CA TRP A 201 27.24 -17.91 6.18
C TRP A 201 27.27 -18.32 7.65
N VAL A 202 26.46 -17.64 8.44
CA VAL A 202 26.20 -17.93 9.85
C VAL A 202 24.71 -18.26 9.97
N GLY A 203 24.33 -19.07 10.96
CA GLY A 203 22.93 -19.45 11.25
C GLY A 203 22.29 -20.43 10.26
N TYR A 204 22.62 -20.31 8.97
CA TYR A 204 21.99 -21.01 7.85
C TYR A 204 22.97 -21.84 7.03
N SER A 205 22.46 -22.94 6.47
CA SER A 205 23.18 -23.76 5.49
C SER A 205 22.75 -23.41 4.07
N THR A 206 23.71 -23.47 3.13
CA THR A 206 23.44 -23.39 1.68
C THR A 206 22.40 -24.39 1.17
N THR A 207 22.17 -25.48 1.92
CA THR A 207 21.21 -26.53 1.60
C THR A 207 19.84 -26.35 2.26
N ASP A 208 19.67 -25.37 3.14
CA ASP A 208 18.39 -25.13 3.78
C ASP A 208 17.37 -24.70 2.72
N THR A 209 16.17 -25.26 2.81
CA THR A 209 15.13 -25.05 1.80
C THR A 209 14.31 -23.81 2.13
N LEU A 210 13.90 -23.07 1.09
CA LEU A 210 13.05 -21.89 1.25
C LEU A 210 11.76 -22.20 2.02
N GLY A 211 11.16 -23.38 1.82
CA GLY A 211 9.96 -23.80 2.54
C GLY A 211 10.16 -24.01 4.04
N ALA A 212 11.34 -24.46 4.47
CA ALA A 212 11.65 -24.64 5.88
C ALA A 212 11.96 -23.31 6.58
N VAL A 213 12.64 -22.41 5.89
CA VAL A 213 13.12 -21.14 6.44
C VAL A 213 12.01 -20.09 6.47
N PHE A 214 11.39 -19.82 5.32
CA PHE A 214 10.34 -18.80 5.21
C PHE A 214 8.93 -19.35 5.48
N GLY A 215 8.79 -20.65 5.75
CA GLY A 215 7.47 -21.27 5.93
C GLY A 215 6.64 -21.33 4.65
N LEU A 216 7.28 -21.40 3.47
CA LEU A 216 6.57 -21.54 2.20
C LEU A 216 5.81 -22.88 2.18
N GLY A 217 4.48 -22.80 2.28
CA GLY A 217 3.59 -23.93 1.99
C GLY A 217 3.59 -24.28 0.50
N ASN A 218 2.49 -24.81 -0.03
CA ASN A 218 2.37 -25.08 -1.49
C ASN A 218 2.14 -23.82 -2.35
N GLN A 219 2.55 -22.64 -1.86
CA GLN A 219 2.43 -21.34 -2.52
C GLN A 219 3.42 -21.26 -3.70
N PHE A 220 3.00 -20.69 -4.84
CA PHE A 220 3.82 -20.47 -6.05
C PHE A 220 4.49 -21.69 -6.69
N THR A 221 3.71 -22.76 -6.89
CA THR A 221 4.11 -24.08 -7.41
C THR A 221 4.79 -24.96 -6.37
N THR A 222 4.67 -26.27 -6.51
CA THR A 222 5.30 -27.28 -5.62
C THR A 222 6.83 -27.25 -5.62
N VAL A 223 7.46 -26.30 -6.33
CA VAL A 223 8.88 -26.32 -6.65
C VAL A 223 9.67 -25.29 -5.83
N LEU A 224 9.18 -24.05 -5.70
CA LEU A 224 9.87 -23.01 -4.93
C LEU A 224 10.18 -23.41 -3.48
N PRO A 225 9.26 -24.03 -2.71
CA PRO A 225 9.55 -24.46 -1.34
C PRO A 225 10.70 -25.49 -1.24
N THR A 226 10.96 -26.24 -2.32
CA THR A 226 11.99 -27.30 -2.36
C THR A 226 13.36 -26.80 -2.78
N HIS A 227 13.44 -25.59 -3.35
CA HIS A 227 14.71 -24.97 -3.68
C HIS A 227 15.44 -24.53 -2.41
N THR A 228 16.77 -24.56 -2.49
CA THR A 228 17.63 -24.14 -1.39
C THR A 228 17.81 -22.62 -1.34
N LEU A 229 18.30 -22.09 -0.22
CA LEU A 229 18.74 -20.69 -0.12
C LEU A 229 19.79 -20.38 -1.20
N LEU A 230 20.73 -21.29 -1.47
CA LEU A 230 21.74 -21.08 -2.52
C LEU A 230 21.13 -21.06 -3.94
N ASP A 231 20.10 -21.89 -4.20
CA ASP A 231 19.34 -21.83 -5.45
C ASP A 231 18.66 -20.47 -5.61
N ALA A 232 18.11 -19.92 -4.52
CA ALA A 232 17.42 -18.65 -4.53
C ALA A 232 18.33 -17.47 -4.89
N LEU A 233 19.55 -17.45 -4.34
CA LEU A 233 20.58 -16.47 -4.70
C LEU A 233 20.99 -16.55 -6.19
N ASN A 234 20.71 -17.68 -6.86
CA ASN A 234 20.96 -17.88 -8.29
C ASN A 234 19.77 -17.56 -9.19
N TYR A 235 18.60 -17.22 -8.63
CA TYR A 235 17.43 -16.91 -9.44
C TYR A 235 17.69 -15.77 -10.40
N ARG A 236 17.15 -15.91 -11.61
CA ARG A 236 17.21 -14.87 -12.65
C ARG A 236 16.01 -13.94 -12.57
N GLY A 237 14.92 -14.38 -11.93
CA GLY A 237 13.64 -13.71 -11.99
C GLY A 237 12.94 -13.96 -13.31
N GLY A 238 11.97 -13.10 -13.63
CA GLY A 238 11.26 -13.15 -14.91
C GLY A 238 10.02 -12.28 -14.95
N SER A 239 9.26 -12.41 -16.02
CA SER A 239 7.93 -11.82 -16.15
C SER A 239 6.90 -12.57 -15.31
N GLY A 240 5.78 -11.90 -15.00
CA GLY A 240 4.67 -12.50 -14.26
C GLY A 240 4.97 -12.73 -12.78
N VAL A 241 3.99 -13.30 -12.10
CA VAL A 241 3.98 -13.45 -10.63
C VAL A 241 5.08 -14.39 -10.14
N GLU A 242 5.30 -15.54 -10.82
CA GLU A 242 6.41 -16.47 -10.48
C GLU A 242 7.79 -15.82 -10.64
N GLY A 243 7.96 -14.99 -11.67
CA GLY A 243 9.19 -14.24 -11.88
C GLY A 243 9.44 -13.19 -10.80
N ALA A 244 8.38 -12.57 -10.28
CA ALA A 244 8.45 -11.63 -9.15
C ALA A 244 8.78 -12.35 -7.84
N ALA A 245 8.15 -13.50 -7.57
CA ALA A 245 8.47 -14.33 -6.42
C ALA A 245 9.96 -14.75 -6.41
N GLN A 246 10.51 -15.12 -7.57
CA GLN A 246 11.95 -15.39 -7.68
C GLN A 246 12.84 -14.17 -7.42
N ILE A 247 12.42 -12.97 -7.84
CA ILE A 247 13.16 -11.73 -7.58
C ILE A 247 13.14 -11.42 -6.08
N LEU A 248 11.96 -11.50 -5.45
CA LEU A 248 11.80 -11.34 -4.01
C LEU A 248 12.62 -12.36 -3.22
N MET A 249 12.52 -13.67 -3.53
CA MET A 249 13.27 -14.70 -2.80
C MET A 249 14.79 -14.53 -2.93
N ARG A 250 15.27 -14.00 -4.05
CA ARG A 250 16.71 -13.70 -4.20
C ARG A 250 17.15 -12.57 -3.27
N ALA A 251 16.39 -11.48 -3.22
CA ALA A 251 16.68 -10.35 -2.34
C ALA A 251 16.50 -10.72 -0.86
N ALA A 252 15.42 -11.44 -0.54
CA ALA A 252 15.09 -11.91 0.81
C ALA A 252 16.11 -12.91 1.37
N THR A 253 16.67 -13.80 0.55
CA THR A 253 17.71 -14.72 1.01
C THR A 253 18.98 -13.98 1.41
N ALA A 254 19.37 -12.94 0.66
CA ALA A 254 20.50 -12.10 1.05
C ALA A 254 20.20 -11.28 2.30
N ALA A 255 18.97 -10.76 2.42
CA ALA A 255 18.54 -10.03 3.61
C ALA A 255 18.60 -10.90 4.87
N LEU A 256 18.09 -12.13 4.79
CA LEU A 256 18.15 -13.09 5.88
C LEU A 256 19.58 -13.37 6.36
N LEU A 257 20.52 -13.54 5.42
CA LEU A 257 21.93 -13.76 5.76
C LEU A 257 22.58 -12.50 6.35
N ASN A 258 22.16 -11.32 5.91
CA ASN A 258 22.61 -10.06 6.50
C ASN A 258 22.07 -9.87 7.92
N GLU A 259 20.81 -10.20 8.19
CA GLU A 259 20.22 -10.19 9.54
C GLU A 259 21.02 -11.09 10.49
N ASP A 260 21.33 -12.33 10.11
CA ASP A 260 22.08 -13.25 10.98
C ASP A 260 23.53 -12.79 11.21
N LYS A 261 24.15 -12.18 10.18
CA LYS A 261 25.54 -11.72 10.25
C LYS A 261 25.69 -10.41 11.04
N PHE A 262 24.80 -9.46 10.84
CA PHE A 262 24.97 -8.06 11.30
C PHE A 262 23.93 -7.65 12.35
N GLY A 263 22.82 -8.37 12.50
CA GLY A 263 21.76 -8.05 13.47
C GLY A 263 21.27 -6.62 13.32
N ASP A 264 21.29 -5.87 14.43
CA ASP A 264 20.82 -4.47 14.52
C ASP A 264 21.51 -3.51 13.52
N ASP A 265 22.69 -3.86 12.98
CA ASP A 265 23.41 -3.06 11.99
C ASP A 265 22.91 -3.27 10.55
N TYR A 266 22.01 -4.24 10.31
CA TYR A 266 21.32 -4.46 9.03
C TYR A 266 19.84 -4.04 9.12
N PRO A 267 19.43 -2.95 8.44
CA PRO A 267 18.04 -2.52 8.39
C PRO A 267 17.24 -3.27 7.30
N PRO A 268 15.89 -3.25 7.35
CA PRO A 268 15.05 -2.36 8.15
C PRO A 268 14.27 -3.04 9.27
N TYR A 269 14.35 -4.37 9.39
CA TYR A 269 13.59 -5.11 10.38
C TYR A 269 14.39 -5.18 11.69
N ALA A 270 13.69 -5.20 12.81
CA ALA A 270 14.35 -5.35 14.11
C ALA A 270 14.62 -6.82 14.45
N THR A 271 13.96 -7.74 13.72
CA THR A 271 14.13 -9.18 13.88
C THR A 271 13.97 -9.93 12.57
N GLU A 272 14.60 -11.10 12.50
CA GLU A 272 14.45 -12.05 11.40
C GLU A 272 12.98 -12.45 11.13
N GLN A 273 12.16 -12.57 12.17
CA GLN A 273 10.75 -12.95 12.03
C GLN A 273 9.95 -11.85 11.33
N GLU A 274 10.23 -10.58 11.60
CA GLU A 274 9.57 -9.45 10.92
C GLU A 274 9.93 -9.43 9.42
N LEU A 275 11.18 -9.75 9.07
CA LEU A 275 11.60 -9.93 7.67
C LEU A 275 10.82 -11.08 7.01
N ILE A 276 10.74 -12.24 7.68
CA ILE A 276 10.03 -13.41 7.15
C ILE A 276 8.54 -13.09 6.96
N ASP A 277 7.90 -12.44 7.92
CA ASP A 277 6.49 -12.06 7.86
C ASP A 277 6.23 -11.11 6.68
N ALA A 278 7.08 -10.09 6.49
CA ALA A 278 6.96 -9.17 5.36
C ALA A 278 7.14 -9.87 3.99
N VAL A 279 8.11 -10.78 3.88
CA VAL A 279 8.30 -11.61 2.68
C VAL A 279 7.09 -12.50 2.42
N MET A 280 6.53 -13.10 3.48
CA MET A 280 5.36 -13.95 3.39
C MET A 280 4.09 -13.17 3.02
N ASP A 281 3.90 -11.96 3.53
CA ASP A 281 2.78 -11.10 3.16
C ASP A 281 2.87 -10.68 1.68
N ALA A 282 4.05 -10.26 1.23
CA ALA A 282 4.28 -9.92 -0.17
C ALA A 282 4.04 -11.12 -1.09
N LEU A 283 4.48 -12.32 -0.71
CA LEU A 283 4.18 -13.55 -1.45
C LEU A 283 2.67 -13.86 -1.42
N ASN A 284 2.04 -13.86 -0.25
CA ASN A 284 0.63 -14.23 -0.09
C ASN A 284 -0.32 -13.27 -0.82
N SER A 285 0.11 -12.04 -1.11
CA SER A 285 -0.64 -11.09 -1.94
C SER A 285 -0.96 -11.63 -3.33
N GLY A 286 -0.11 -12.51 -3.89
CA GLY A 286 -0.20 -12.94 -5.28
C GLY A 286 0.05 -11.82 -6.30
N ASP A 287 0.44 -10.63 -5.83
CA ASP A 287 0.60 -9.43 -6.64
C ASP A 287 2.06 -9.24 -7.07
N ARG A 288 2.24 -8.99 -8.36
CA ARG A 288 3.59 -8.82 -8.92
C ARG A 288 4.25 -7.56 -8.39
N ASP A 289 3.53 -6.45 -8.32
CA ASP A 289 4.12 -5.16 -8.03
C ASP A 289 4.49 -5.08 -6.55
N THR A 290 3.65 -5.61 -5.65
CA THR A 290 3.98 -5.77 -4.22
C THR A 290 5.26 -6.58 -3.99
N MET A 291 5.43 -7.71 -4.69
CA MET A 291 6.65 -8.51 -4.57
C MET A 291 7.89 -7.81 -5.12
N ILE A 292 7.76 -7.09 -6.24
CA ILE A 292 8.88 -6.33 -6.82
C ILE A 292 9.26 -5.17 -5.90
N GLU A 293 8.29 -4.46 -5.35
CA GLU A 293 8.51 -3.34 -4.45
C GLU A 293 9.31 -3.77 -3.20
N LEU A 294 8.88 -4.83 -2.50
CA LEU A 294 9.65 -5.35 -1.38
C LEU A 294 11.04 -5.85 -1.80
N ALA A 295 11.14 -6.50 -2.96
CA ALA A 295 12.43 -6.98 -3.46
C ALA A 295 13.42 -5.85 -3.72
N GLU A 296 12.97 -4.74 -4.32
CA GLU A 296 13.80 -3.55 -4.57
C GLU A 296 14.25 -2.90 -3.26
N GLN A 297 13.36 -2.87 -2.25
CA GLN A 297 13.69 -2.35 -0.93
C GLN A 297 14.78 -3.20 -0.24
N LEU A 298 14.64 -4.52 -0.26
CA LEU A 298 15.63 -5.45 0.29
C LEU A 298 16.95 -5.40 -0.50
N ASP A 299 16.89 -5.36 -1.83
CA ASP A 299 18.09 -5.23 -2.66
C ASP A 299 18.86 -3.95 -2.33
N TYR A 300 18.19 -2.82 -2.08
CA TYR A 300 18.87 -1.60 -1.61
C TYR A 300 19.62 -1.85 -0.30
N ARG A 301 18.98 -2.49 0.69
CA ARG A 301 19.59 -2.77 2.01
C ARG A 301 20.77 -3.72 1.91
N ASN A 302 20.66 -4.73 1.05
CA ASN A 302 21.73 -5.65 0.74
C ASN A 302 22.96 -4.98 0.08
N ASN A 303 22.88 -3.73 -0.37
CA ASN A 303 24.01 -2.96 -0.91
C ASN A 303 24.64 -2.00 0.14
N GLY A 304 24.68 -2.43 1.41
CA GLY A 304 25.35 -1.72 2.50
C GLY A 304 26.87 -1.91 2.52
N ASN A 305 27.49 -1.60 3.66
CA ASN A 305 28.90 -1.89 3.90
C ASN A 305 29.10 -3.37 4.22
N CYS A 306 29.78 -4.08 3.33
CA CYS A 306 30.10 -5.50 3.49
C CYS A 306 31.57 -5.59 3.93
N GLU A 307 31.83 -5.24 5.19
CA GLU A 307 33.13 -5.44 5.82
C GLU A 307 33.20 -6.81 6.48
N ASP A 308 34.25 -7.57 6.16
CA ASP A 308 34.47 -8.97 6.55
C ASP A 308 35.23 -9.14 7.89
N ASP A 309 35.41 -8.07 8.66
CA ASP A 309 36.39 -8.01 9.75
C ASP A 309 36.03 -8.84 11.01
#